data_AF-A0A139MIP5-F1
#
_entry.id   AF-A0A139MIP5-F1
#
_cell.length_a   1.000
_cell.length_b   1.000
_cell.length_c   1.000
_cell.angle_alpha   90.00
_cell.angle_beta   90.00
_cell.angle_gamma   90.00
#
_symmetry.space_group_name_H-M   'P 1'
#
loop_
_entity.id
_entity.type
_entity.pdbx_description
1 polymer ?
#
loop_
_entity_poly.entity_id
_entity_poly.type
_entity_poly.pdbx_seq_one_letter_code
_entity_poly.pdbx_strand_id
1 'polypeptide(L)' 'MKIQEIYLKYKGYYAEIEAEYSHCKKTSIEWETLHLRYLIYYLVRYNIAKMQFFNPYHYRTAYRLYLEQLVVS' A
#
# COMPACT_ATOMS: atom_id res chain seq x y z
N MET A 1 11.61 12.76 -2.19
CA MET A 1 10.88 11.68 -2.92
C MET A 1 9.42 12.07 -2.98
N LYS A 2 8.76 12.03 -4.14
CA LYS A 2 7.35 12.41 -4.23
C LYS A 2 6.46 11.19 -4.01
N ILE A 3 5.55 11.26 -3.04
CA ILE A 3 4.63 10.18 -2.71
C ILE A 3 3.78 9.80 -3.93
N GLN A 4 3.35 10.79 -4.72
CA GLN A 4 2.60 10.58 -5.95
C GLN A 4 3.33 9.70 -6.96
N GLU A 5 4.65 9.85 -7.13
CA GLU A 5 5.45 9.04 -8.06
C GLU A 5 5.46 7.57 -7.62
N ILE A 6 5.59 7.32 -6.31
CA ILE A 6 5.54 5.96 -5.75
C ILE A 6 4.15 5.38 -5.92
N TYR A 7 3.11 6.15 -5.58
CA TYR A 7 1.74 5.70 -5.68
C TYR A 7 1.39 5.27 -7.11
N LEU A 8 1.72 6.09 -8.10
CA LEU A 8 1.50 5.77 -9.52
C LEU A 8 2.32 4.55 -9.95
N LYS A 9 3.57 4.41 -9.47
CA LYS A 9 4.41 3.24 -9.75
C LYS A 9 3.79 1.93 -9.25
N TYR A 10 3.07 1.95 -8.13
CA TYR A 10 2.43 0.77 -7.55
C TYR A 10 0.93 0.64 -7.85
N LYS A 11 0.37 1.46 -8.75
CA LYS A 11 -1.05 1.42 -9.09
C LYS A 11 -1.53 0.04 -9.57
N GLY A 12 -0.70 -0.66 -10.37
CA GLY A 12 -1.01 -2.03 -10.80
C GLY A 12 -1.07 -3.02 -9.64
N TYR A 13 -0.13 -2.91 -8.70
CA TYR A 13 -0.12 -3.74 -7.49
C TYR A 13 -1.33 -3.47 -6.58
N TYR A 14 -1.76 -2.21 -6.47
CA TYR A 14 -2.99 -1.89 -5.74
C TYR A 14 -4.22 -2.53 -6.39
N ALA A 15 -4.34 -2.48 -7.71
CA ALA A 15 -5.44 -3.15 -8.41
C ALA A 15 -5.46 -4.67 -8.19
N GLU A 16 -4.28 -5.32 -8.13
CA GLU A 16 -4.18 -6.75 -7.77
C GLU A 16 -4.73 -7.01 -6.36
N ILE A 17 -4.38 -6.17 -5.39
CA ILE A 17 -4.86 -6.24 -4.00
C ILE A 17 -6.38 -6.02 -3.93
N GLU A 18 -6.91 -5.01 -4.62
CA GLU A 18 -8.35 -4.72 -4.63
C GLU A 18 -9.16 -5.92 -5.16
N ALA A 19 -8.64 -6.62 -6.18
CA ALA A 19 -9.25 -7.82 -6.73
C ALA A 19 -9.19 -9.01 -5.75
N GLU A 20 -8.02 -9.25 -5.14
CA GLU A 20 -7.77 -10.30 -4.14
C GLU A 20 -8.73 -10.16 -2.93
N TYR A 21 -8.97 -8.92 -2.49
CA TYR A 21 -9.83 -8.58 -1.36
C TYR A 21 -11.23 -8.09 -1.76
N SER A 22 -11.69 -8.41 -2.98
CA SER A 22 -12.99 -7.96 -3.51
C SER A 22 -14.19 -8.33 -2.62
N HIS A 23 -14.09 -9.42 -1.86
CA HIS A 23 -15.08 -9.85 -0.87
C HIS A 23 -15.32 -8.82 0.26
N CYS A 24 -14.38 -7.91 0.52
CA CYS A 24 -14.50 -6.84 1.51
C CYS A 24 -15.46 -5.70 1.10
N LYS A 25 -15.95 -5.70 -0.16
CA LYS A 25 -16.92 -4.73 -0.71
C LYS A 25 -16.57 -3.24 -0.45
N LYS A 26 -15.29 -2.90 -0.42
CA LYS A 26 -14.82 -1.52 -0.30
C LYS A 26 -15.05 -0.75 -1.59
N THR A 27 -15.43 0.52 -1.45
CA THR A 27 -15.51 1.49 -2.54
C THR A 27 -14.13 1.89 -3.03
N SER A 28 -14.06 2.45 -4.24
CA SER A 28 -12.80 2.95 -4.83
C SER A 28 -12.09 3.99 -3.93
N ILE A 29 -12.85 4.87 -3.28
CA ILE A 29 -12.30 5.90 -2.38
C ILE A 29 -11.71 5.27 -1.11
N GLU A 30 -12.35 4.24 -0.57
CA GLU A 30 -11.85 3.53 0.61
C GLU A 30 -10.53 2.80 0.29
N TRP A 31 -10.43 2.19 -0.89
CA TRP A 31 -9.19 1.57 -1.37
C TRP A 31 -8.08 2.59 -1.56
N GLU A 32 -8.32 3.66 -2.31
CA GLU A 32 -7.34 4.72 -2.52
C GLU A 32 -6.84 5.31 -1.19
N THR A 33 -7.76 5.58 -0.26
CA THR A 33 -7.41 6.06 1.08
C THR A 33 -6.55 5.05 1.85
N LEU A 34 -6.86 3.75 1.75
CA LEU A 34 -6.11 2.69 2.41
C LEU A 34 -4.69 2.54 1.83
N HIS A 35 -4.55 2.55 0.50
CA HIS A 35 -3.26 2.50 -0.18
C HIS A 35 -2.37 3.69 0.19
N LEU A 36 -2.93 4.91 0.17
CA LEU A 36 -2.20 6.12 0.53
C LEU A 36 -1.78 6.13 2.00
N ARG A 37 -2.70 5.77 2.92
CA ARG A 37 -2.41 5.66 4.34
C ARG A 37 -1.30 4.65 4.62
N TYR A 38 -1.36 3.48 4.00
CA TYR A 38 -0.33 2.47 4.18
C TYR A 38 1.02 2.92 3.59
N LEU A 39 1.02 3.54 2.40
CA LEU A 39 2.23 4.09 1.81
C LEU A 39 2.90 5.10 2.75
N ILE A 40 2.14 6.05 3.29
CA ILE A 40 2.65 7.04 4.25
C ILE A 40 3.18 6.35 5.51
N TYR A 41 2.41 5.43 6.08
CA TYR A 41 2.83 4.65 7.25
C TYR A 41 4.16 3.93 7.01
N TYR A 42 4.30 3.25 5.87
CA TYR A 42 5.52 2.53 5.52
C TYR A 42 6.73 3.46 5.41
N LEU A 43 6.55 4.61 4.73
CA LEU A 43 7.62 5.59 4.57
C LEU A 43 8.09 6.16 5.92
N VAL A 44 7.14 6.48 6.81
CA VAL A 44 7.43 7.00 8.16
C VAL A 44 8.08 5.92 9.02
N ARG A 45 7.52 4.71 9.06
CA ARG A 45 8.00 3.61 9.93
C ARG A 45 9.43 3.19 9.62
N TYR A 46 9.82 3.20 8.35
CA TYR A 46 11.15 2.78 7.92
C TYR A 46 12.08 3.96 7.61
N ASN A 47 11.68 5.19 7.96
CA ASN A 47 12.46 6.41 7.76
C ASN A 47 12.98 6.58 6.31
N ILE A 48 12.13 6.30 5.32
CA ILE A 48 12.51 6.28 3.90
C ILE A 48 12.32 7.69 3.31
N ALA A 49 13.41 8.47 3.26
CA ALA A 49 13.39 9.82 2.68
C ALA A 49 13.78 9.86 1.18
N LYS A 50 14.45 8.81 0.66
CA LYS A 50 14.97 8.74 -0.72
C LYS A 50 14.55 7.44 -1.40
N MET A 51 14.28 7.51 -2.71
CA MET A 51 13.78 6.37 -3.49
C MET A 51 14.74 5.17 -3.51
N GLN A 52 16.06 5.41 -3.45
CA GLN A 52 17.07 4.35 -3.38
C GLN A 52 16.95 3.43 -2.15
N PHE A 53 16.32 3.92 -1.08
CA PHE A 53 16.08 3.14 0.15
C PHE A 53 14.70 2.46 0.14
N PHE A 54 13.88 2.70 -0.88
CA PHE A 54 12.59 2.05 -1.02
C PHE A 54 12.80 0.61 -1.50
N ASN A 55 12.45 -0.37 -0.66
CA ASN A 55 12.48 -1.79 -1.03
C ASN A 55 11.10 -2.25 -1.54
N PRO A 56 10.94 -2.57 -2.84
CA PRO A 56 9.64 -2.99 -3.41
C PRO A 56 9.11 -4.32 -2.86
N TYR A 57 10.00 -5.27 -2.60
CA TYR A 57 9.60 -6.59 -2.09
C TYR A 57 9.08 -6.48 -0.66
N HIS A 58 9.81 -5.75 0.19
CA HIS A 58 9.42 -5.50 1.56
C HIS A 58 8.12 -4.69 1.65
N TYR A 59 7.97 -3.65 0.81
CA TYR A 59 6.74 -2.85 0.75
C TYR A 59 5.51 -3.71 0.45
N ARG A 60 5.57 -4.53 -0.60
CA ARG A 60 4.46 -5.41 -1.01
C ARG A 60 4.12 -6.43 0.07
N THR A 61 5.14 -7.12 0.59
CA THR A 61 4.97 -8.16 1.61
C THR A 61 4.36 -7.60 2.89
N ALA A 62 4.93 -6.49 3.38
CA ALA A 62 4.40 -5.83 4.57
C ALA A 62 2.99 -5.27 4.35
N TYR A 63 2.64 -4.86 3.12
CA TYR A 63 1.28 -4.38 2.85
C TYR A 63 0.24 -5.48 2.95
N ARG A 64 0.54 -6.66 2.39
CA ARG A 64 -0.35 -7.83 2.53
C ARG A 64 -0.55 -8.20 3.99
N LEU A 65 0.52 -8.29 4.77
CA LEU A 65 0.43 -8.57 6.21
C LEU A 65 -0.43 -7.53 6.96
N TYR A 66 -0.30 -6.25 6.60
CA TYR A 66 -1.12 -5.18 7.17
C TYR A 66 -2.61 -5.34 6.82
N LEU A 67 -2.92 -5.74 5.59
CA LEU A 67 -4.29 -6.00 5.16
C LEU A 67 -4.89 -7.24 5.83
N GLU A 68 -4.13 -8.33 5.92
CA GLU A 68 -4.55 -9.54 6.63
C GLU A 68 -4.94 -9.21 8.08
N GLN A 69 -4.11 -8.42 8.78
CA GLN A 69 -4.42 -7.99 10.15
C GLN A 69 -5.67 -7.11 10.22
N LEU A 70 -5.90 -6.24 9.23
CA LEU A 70 -7.07 -5.37 9.18
C LEU A 70 -8.39 -6.10 8.86
N VAL A 71 -8.31 -7.19 8.08
CA VAL A 71 -9.48 -7.91 7.57
C VAL A 71 -9.86 -9.08 8.49
N VAL A 72 -8.88 -9.67 9.18
CA VAL A 72 -9.11 -10.73 10.19
C VAL A 72 -9.56 -10.16 11.55
N SER A 73 -9.45 -8.85 11.76
CA SER A 73 -9.98 -8.13 12.93
C SER A 73 -11.45 -7.77 12.76
#